data_AF-A0A2N5ZEL7-F1
#
_entry.id   AF-A0A2N5ZEL7-F1
#
_cell.length_a   1.000
_cell.length_b   1.000
_cell.length_c   1.000
_cell.angle_alpha   90.00
_cell.angle_beta   90.00
_cell.angle_gamma   90.00
#
_symmetry.space_group_name_H-M   'P 1'
#
loop_
_entity.id
_entity.type
_entity.pdbx_description
1 polymer ?
#
loop_
_entity_poly.entity_id
_entity_poly.type
_entity_poly.pdbx_seq_one_letter_code
_entity_poly.pdbx_strand_id
1 'polypeptide(L)'
;MKRSSVKIAMFLLLSSFFILMIGCQEKKSVQTTKVKQTKEMMIYNTQNGLPDNFISSIFVEKFENREILWIGTWNGLVKYDFERWINYTEKDGLTKNHITDIISDSQNRLWVSSISLKKDGGVSVYDGRNWKGYSNSTEDTGTNPGNIITLFQDSRDRIWAGSWGNGVYVFDGEKWKNYNTDNGLPSNEIMDIIEFDNKVWFATKQKGAFYITVDDNENWVVVDEHSSNLINNSICSLAKDNMDNRLWFGTWGGVSSVSKTDKWEKFTTFGNKLADLFVRVIKTDGENVYFGTDKGMTIYDGENWKTITTKDGLPSDKILSIATTKNDIWIGTDKGLVQLVK
;
A
#
# COMPACT_ATOMS: atom_id res chain seq x y z
N MET A 1 -44.40 63.09 44.34
CA MET A 1 -44.84 64.22 43.48
C MET A 1 -43.73 64.47 42.44
N LYS A 2 -44.12 64.51 41.16
CA LYS A 2 -43.36 64.93 39.96
C LYS A 2 -42.19 64.07 39.41
N ARG A 3 -42.29 63.94 38.09
CA ARG A 3 -41.47 63.25 37.08
C ARG A 3 -40.13 63.95 36.78
N SER A 4 -39.32 63.19 36.04
CA SER A 4 -38.56 63.56 34.81
C SER A 4 -37.05 63.82 34.92
N SER A 5 -36.29 62.78 34.53
CA SER A 5 -35.28 62.73 33.46
C SER A 5 -34.33 63.92 33.22
N VAL A 6 -33.03 63.65 33.32
CA VAL A 6 -31.97 64.21 32.45
C VAL A 6 -30.95 63.09 32.13
N LYS A 7 -30.30 63.24 30.99
CA LYS A 7 -29.58 62.30 30.12
C LYS A 7 -28.04 62.48 30.26
N ILE A 8 -27.29 61.48 29.78
CA ILE A 8 -25.95 61.52 29.12
C ILE A 8 -24.67 61.16 29.93
N ALA A 9 -23.92 60.24 29.29
CA ALA A 9 -22.45 60.06 29.17
C ALA A 9 -21.64 59.20 30.16
N MET A 10 -21.20 58.04 29.63
CA MET A 10 -19.81 57.74 29.23
C MET A 10 -18.83 57.09 30.24
N PHE A 11 -18.49 55.82 29.93
CA PHE A 11 -17.18 55.14 29.96
C PHE A 11 -16.64 54.38 31.19
N LEU A 12 -16.15 53.15 30.87
CA LEU A 12 -15.12 52.28 31.51
C LEU A 12 -15.58 51.43 32.73
N LEU A 13 -15.38 50.10 32.82
CA LEU A 13 -14.46 49.15 32.18
C LEU A 13 -15.15 47.78 31.94
N LEU A 14 -14.91 47.17 30.77
CA LEU A 14 -15.12 45.74 30.52
C LEU A 14 -13.74 45.08 30.45
N SER A 15 -13.40 44.27 31.45
CA SER A 15 -12.18 43.47 31.50
C SER A 15 -12.37 42.16 30.72
N SER A 16 -11.75 42.13 29.54
CA SER A 16 -11.02 41.00 28.94
C SER A 16 -11.26 39.58 29.47
N PHE A 17 -11.92 38.75 28.65
CA PHE A 17 -11.52 37.36 28.45
C PHE A 17 -11.59 37.06 26.95
N PHE A 18 -10.44 37.20 26.29
CA PHE A 18 -10.22 36.83 24.89
C PHE A 18 -9.79 35.36 24.89
N ILE A 19 -10.71 34.44 24.62
CA ILE A 19 -10.36 33.06 24.30
C ILE A 19 -10.25 32.99 22.77
N LEU A 20 -9.02 32.83 22.28
CA LEU A 20 -8.76 32.47 20.88
C LEU A 20 -9.44 31.12 20.60
N MET A 21 -10.55 31.15 19.87
CA MET A 21 -11.00 29.97 19.12
C MET A 21 -10.17 29.88 17.85
N ILE A 22 -9.14 29.03 17.87
CA ILE A 22 -8.53 28.53 16.64
C ILE A 22 -9.55 27.58 16.02
N GLY A 23 -10.17 28.01 14.92
CA GLY A 23 -11.12 27.21 14.16
C GLY A 23 -10.43 25.97 13.59
N CYS A 24 -10.67 24.82 14.21
CA CYS A 24 -10.44 23.52 13.58
C CYS A 24 -11.55 23.37 12.53
N GLN A 25 -11.22 23.50 11.24
CA GLN A 25 -12.18 23.19 10.19
C GLN A 25 -12.49 21.69 10.24
N GLU A 26 -13.70 21.35 10.67
CA GLU A 26 -14.24 20.00 10.50
C GLU A 26 -14.25 19.66 9.01
N LYS A 27 -13.41 18.69 8.61
CA LYS A 27 -13.45 18.10 7.26
C LYS A 27 -14.85 17.50 7.06
N LYS A 28 -15.55 17.96 6.01
CA LYS A 28 -16.89 17.50 5.67
C LYS A 28 -16.90 16.00 5.39
N SER A 29 -17.60 15.23 6.21
CA SER A 29 -17.95 13.83 5.93
C SER A 29 -18.96 13.78 4.77
N VAL A 30 -18.70 12.97 3.76
CA VAL A 30 -19.64 12.71 2.66
C VAL A 30 -20.58 11.57 3.08
N GLN A 31 -21.89 11.83 3.13
CA GLN A 31 -22.90 10.76 3.25
C GLN A 31 -23.10 10.09 1.88
N THR A 32 -22.98 8.78 1.83
CA THR A 32 -22.98 7.96 0.60
C THR A 32 -24.38 7.50 0.18
N THR A 33 -24.66 7.57 -1.13
CA THR A 33 -25.87 7.04 -1.78
C THR A 33 -25.65 5.59 -2.26
N LYS A 34 -26.73 4.79 -2.21
CA LYS A 34 -26.81 3.31 -2.30
C LYS A 34 -25.91 2.60 -3.34
N VAL A 35 -25.34 1.49 -2.87
CA VAL A 35 -24.41 0.56 -3.53
C VAL A 35 -25.13 -0.36 -4.52
N LYS A 36 -24.47 -0.71 -5.64
CA LYS A 36 -24.90 -1.81 -6.51
C LYS A 36 -24.63 -3.13 -5.77
N GLN A 37 -25.68 -3.65 -5.13
CA GLN A 37 -25.60 -4.71 -4.14
C GLN A 37 -25.92 -6.08 -4.76
N THR A 38 -24.99 -7.02 -4.67
CA THR A 38 -25.33 -8.44 -4.49
C THR A 38 -25.16 -8.76 -3.00
N LYS A 39 -25.75 -9.85 -2.50
CA LYS A 39 -25.78 -10.15 -1.05
C LYS A 39 -24.39 -10.25 -0.39
N GLU A 40 -23.32 -10.36 -1.17
CA GLU A 40 -21.96 -10.68 -0.74
C GLU A 40 -20.89 -9.66 -1.17
N MET A 41 -21.24 -8.66 -2.01
CA MET A 41 -20.25 -7.73 -2.60
C MET A 41 -20.72 -6.27 -2.57
N MET A 42 -19.83 -5.39 -2.12
CA MET A 42 -20.04 -3.93 -2.10
C MET A 42 -18.94 -3.23 -2.92
N ILE A 43 -19.33 -2.21 -3.69
CA ILE A 43 -18.43 -1.47 -4.60
C ILE A 43 -18.42 0.00 -4.22
N TYR A 44 -17.21 0.56 -4.07
CA TYR A 44 -16.93 1.96 -3.80
C TYR A 44 -16.12 2.55 -4.96
N ASN A 45 -16.54 3.71 -5.47
CA ASN A 45 -15.90 4.40 -6.59
C ASN A 45 -16.10 5.93 -6.45
N THR A 46 -15.69 6.72 -7.44
CA THR A 46 -15.81 8.19 -7.42
C THR A 46 -17.25 8.70 -7.34
N GLN A 47 -18.24 7.93 -7.77
CA GLN A 47 -19.67 8.25 -7.60
C GLN A 47 -20.13 8.06 -6.16
N ASN A 48 -19.37 7.30 -5.35
CA ASN A 48 -19.66 6.96 -3.97
C ASN A 48 -18.59 7.49 -2.99
N GLY A 49 -17.83 8.52 -3.38
CA GLY A 49 -16.99 9.28 -2.44
C GLY A 49 -15.49 8.94 -2.41
N LEU A 50 -15.02 7.95 -3.19
CA LEU A 50 -13.58 7.78 -3.39
C LEU A 50 -13.02 8.94 -4.24
N PRO A 51 -11.79 9.42 -3.98
CA PRO A 51 -11.18 10.50 -4.77
C PRO A 51 -10.72 10.04 -6.16
N ASP A 52 -10.51 8.73 -6.36
CA ASP A 52 -10.11 8.12 -7.63
C ASP A 52 -10.58 6.65 -7.68
N ASN A 53 -10.63 6.08 -8.88
CA ASN A 53 -11.04 4.68 -9.12
C ASN A 53 -9.85 3.71 -9.22
N PHE A 54 -8.64 4.20 -9.45
CA PHE A 54 -7.43 3.39 -9.48
C PHE A 54 -6.93 3.14 -8.05
N ILE A 55 -7.17 1.93 -7.56
CA ILE A 55 -6.80 1.52 -6.21
C ILE A 55 -5.46 0.80 -6.24
N SER A 56 -4.37 1.56 -6.07
CA SER A 56 -3.00 1.07 -6.19
C SER A 56 -2.54 0.23 -5.02
N SER A 57 -3.00 0.54 -3.80
CA SER A 57 -2.62 -0.21 -2.59
C SER A 57 -3.74 -0.20 -1.56
N ILE A 58 -3.78 -1.24 -0.74
CA ILE A 58 -4.69 -1.34 0.41
C ILE A 58 -3.89 -1.91 1.56
N PHE A 59 -3.85 -1.17 2.67
CA PHE A 59 -3.22 -1.57 3.91
C PHE A 59 -4.27 -1.63 5.02
N VAL A 60 -4.25 -2.72 5.78
CA VAL A 60 -5.15 -2.94 6.92
C VAL A 60 -4.34 -2.72 8.19
N GLU A 61 -4.60 -1.61 8.87
CA GLU A 61 -4.04 -1.34 10.19
C GLU A 61 -4.92 -2.01 11.25
N LYS A 62 -4.35 -2.98 11.97
CA LYS A 62 -5.06 -3.77 12.98
C LYS A 62 -4.75 -3.26 14.38
N PHE A 63 -5.81 -2.93 15.11
CA PHE A 63 -5.77 -2.65 16.54
C PHE A 63 -6.52 -3.76 17.29
N GLU A 64 -6.36 -3.84 18.62
CA GLU A 64 -7.01 -4.87 19.43
C GLU A 64 -8.53 -4.99 19.20
N ASN A 65 -9.22 -3.86 18.99
CA ASN A 65 -10.67 -3.79 18.93
C ASN A 65 -11.24 -3.28 17.59
N ARG A 66 -10.38 -2.95 16.62
CA ARG A 66 -10.84 -2.40 15.33
C ARG A 66 -9.80 -2.57 14.23
N GLU A 67 -10.26 -2.46 13.00
CA GLU A 67 -9.42 -2.38 11.80
C GLU A 67 -9.64 -1.02 11.13
N ILE A 68 -8.59 -0.49 10.49
CA ILE A 68 -8.67 0.70 9.64
C ILE A 68 -8.09 0.34 8.29
N LEU A 69 -8.76 0.76 7.22
CA LEU A 69 -8.22 0.68 5.87
C LEU A 69 -7.52 1.97 5.51
N TRP A 70 -6.30 1.82 5.00
CA TRP A 70 -5.59 2.85 4.28
C TRP A 70 -5.53 2.44 2.82
N ILE A 71 -6.09 3.27 1.95
CA ILE A 71 -6.31 2.95 0.54
C ILE A 71 -5.55 3.98 -0.29
N GLY A 72 -4.55 3.50 -1.02
CA GLY A 72 -3.75 4.28 -1.95
C GLY A 72 -4.50 4.44 -3.26
N THR A 73 -4.54 5.67 -3.76
CA THR A 73 -5.14 5.97 -5.06
C THR A 73 -4.21 6.87 -5.88
N TRP A 74 -4.55 7.10 -7.16
CA TRP A 74 -3.82 8.05 -7.98
C TRP A 74 -4.03 9.52 -7.59
N ASN A 75 -5.06 9.81 -6.79
CA ASN A 75 -5.45 11.16 -6.38
C ASN A 75 -5.53 11.32 -4.86
N GLY A 76 -4.62 10.67 -4.14
CA GLY A 76 -4.44 10.81 -2.70
C GLY A 76 -4.59 9.51 -1.94
N LEU A 77 -4.40 9.62 -0.63
CA LEU A 77 -4.57 8.55 0.34
C LEU A 77 -5.93 8.66 1.01
N VAL A 78 -6.59 7.53 1.21
CA VAL A 78 -7.89 7.45 1.86
C VAL A 78 -7.78 6.62 3.14
N LYS A 79 -8.28 7.15 4.25
CA LYS A 79 -8.49 6.42 5.50
C LYS A 79 -9.97 6.08 5.63
N TYR A 80 -10.28 4.82 5.88
CA TYR A 80 -11.63 4.33 6.12
C TYR A 80 -11.69 3.50 7.40
N ASP A 81 -12.49 3.93 8.36
CA ASP A 81 -12.69 3.27 9.66
C ASP A 81 -14.05 2.55 9.76
N PHE A 82 -14.64 2.21 8.61
CA PHE A 82 -15.98 1.60 8.49
C PHE A 82 -17.16 2.52 8.83
N GLU A 83 -16.88 3.77 9.22
CA GLU A 83 -17.89 4.80 9.42
C GLU A 83 -17.64 6.03 8.55
N ARG A 84 -16.37 6.41 8.38
CA ARG A 84 -15.94 7.68 7.80
C ARG A 84 -14.82 7.48 6.80
N TRP A 85 -14.92 8.24 5.73
CA TRP A 85 -13.89 8.38 4.70
C TRP A 85 -13.15 9.69 4.91
N ILE A 86 -11.82 9.62 5.07
CA ILE A 86 -10.96 10.80 5.21
C ILE A 86 -9.89 10.77 4.11
N ASN A 87 -9.83 11.83 3.32
CA ASN A 87 -8.87 11.97 2.23
C ASN A 87 -7.69 12.85 2.66
N TYR A 88 -6.49 12.41 2.28
CA TYR A 88 -5.24 13.14 2.43
C TYR A 88 -4.61 13.35 1.06
N THR A 89 -4.10 14.55 0.84
CA THR A 89 -3.47 15.01 -0.40
C THR A 89 -2.14 15.71 -0.11
N GLU A 90 -1.46 16.20 -1.14
CA GLU A 90 -0.30 17.10 -0.98
C GLU A 90 -0.60 18.31 -0.09
N LYS A 91 -1.84 18.80 -0.06
CA LYS A 91 -2.25 19.91 0.83
C LYS A 91 -2.25 19.54 2.31
N ASP A 92 -2.32 18.25 2.61
CA ASP A 92 -2.31 17.72 3.98
C ASP A 92 -0.89 17.31 4.41
N GLY A 93 0.08 17.30 3.49
CA GLY A 93 1.49 16.99 3.77
C GLY A 93 2.02 15.72 3.09
N LEU A 94 1.25 15.08 2.21
CA LEU A 94 1.78 14.02 1.34
C LEU A 94 2.83 14.61 0.37
N THR A 95 3.85 13.83 0.04
CA THR A 95 4.87 14.19 -0.96
C THR A 95 4.26 14.33 -2.34
N LYS A 96 3.38 13.38 -2.73
CA LYS A 96 2.58 13.39 -3.96
C LYS A 96 1.26 12.64 -3.78
N ASN A 97 0.27 12.98 -4.62
CA ASN A 97 -1.04 12.33 -4.59
C ASN A 97 -1.07 10.93 -5.21
N HIS A 98 -0.16 10.58 -6.12
CA HIS A 98 -0.16 9.26 -6.74
C HIS A 98 0.51 8.27 -5.79
N ILE A 99 -0.31 7.61 -4.98
CA ILE A 99 0.13 6.65 -3.97
C ILE A 99 0.44 5.31 -4.62
N THR A 100 1.50 4.64 -4.19
CA THR A 100 1.91 3.35 -4.72
C THR A 100 1.91 2.24 -3.68
N ASP A 101 2.25 2.55 -2.43
CA ASP A 101 2.28 1.55 -1.37
C ASP A 101 2.13 2.19 0.01
N ILE A 102 1.65 1.40 0.98
CA ILE A 102 1.35 1.82 2.34
C ILE A 102 1.75 0.72 3.32
N ILE A 103 2.56 1.06 4.32
CA ILE A 103 2.89 0.19 5.45
C ILE A 103 2.76 0.94 6.77
N SER A 104 2.69 0.22 7.88
CA SER A 104 3.00 0.75 9.21
C SER A 104 4.35 0.22 9.67
N ASP A 105 5.09 1.03 10.43
CA ASP A 105 6.28 0.55 11.12
C ASP A 105 5.96 0.05 12.55
N SER A 106 6.97 -0.53 13.20
CA SER A 106 6.95 -1.00 14.59
C SER A 106 6.67 0.09 15.63
N GLN A 107 6.75 1.37 15.24
CA GLN A 107 6.40 2.52 16.07
C GLN A 107 4.98 3.04 15.81
N ASN A 108 4.18 2.30 15.01
CA ASN A 108 2.83 2.67 14.57
C ASN A 108 2.78 3.98 13.76
N ARG A 109 3.85 4.32 13.05
CA ARG A 109 3.84 5.40 12.06
C ARG A 109 3.42 4.81 10.71
N LEU A 110 2.60 5.55 9.98
CA LEU A 110 2.19 5.17 8.63
C LEU A 110 3.21 5.69 7.63
N TRP A 111 3.71 4.81 6.77
CA TRP A 111 4.62 5.15 5.68
C TRP A 111 3.89 4.97 4.35
N VAL A 112 3.95 6.01 3.52
CA VAL A 112 3.18 6.09 2.27
C VAL A 112 4.15 6.46 1.15
N SER A 113 4.31 5.58 0.17
CA SER A 113 5.13 5.86 -1.01
C SER A 113 4.30 6.47 -2.13
N SER A 114 4.96 7.27 -2.95
CA SER A 114 4.32 7.98 -4.04
C SER A 114 5.26 8.23 -5.22
N ILE A 115 4.67 8.43 -6.39
CA ILE A 115 5.39 8.74 -7.63
C ILE A 115 4.88 10.02 -8.28
N SER A 116 5.65 10.58 -9.20
CA SER A 116 5.21 11.64 -10.09
C SER A 116 5.87 11.55 -11.48
N LEU A 117 5.30 12.26 -12.45
CA LEU A 117 5.90 12.41 -13.79
C LEU A 117 7.22 13.20 -13.77
N LYS A 118 7.42 14.08 -12.78
CA LYS A 118 8.66 14.85 -12.59
C LYS A 118 9.74 14.06 -11.84
N LYS A 119 9.46 12.80 -11.49
CA LYS A 119 10.32 11.93 -10.68
C LYS A 119 10.63 12.52 -9.30
N ASP A 120 9.73 13.35 -8.78
CA ASP A 120 9.78 14.01 -7.47
C ASP A 120 8.75 13.44 -6.49
N GLY A 121 8.37 12.17 -6.69
CA GLY A 121 7.71 11.36 -5.67
C GLY A 121 8.59 11.19 -4.43
N GLY A 122 8.23 10.23 -3.59
CA GLY A 122 8.96 10.00 -2.36
C GLY A 122 8.15 9.24 -1.35
N VAL A 123 8.48 9.46 -0.09
CA VAL A 123 7.89 8.79 1.06
C VAL A 123 7.34 9.82 2.03
N SER A 124 6.09 9.66 2.42
CA SER A 124 5.42 10.46 3.46
C SER A 124 5.24 9.62 4.70
N VAL A 125 5.55 10.17 5.87
CA VAL A 125 5.43 9.51 7.18
C VAL A 125 4.42 10.27 8.03
N TYR A 126 3.45 9.55 8.58
CA TYR A 126 2.43 10.10 9.48
C TYR A 126 2.58 9.53 10.89
N ASP A 127 2.76 10.41 11.87
CA ASP A 127 2.94 10.05 13.29
C ASP A 127 1.62 9.98 14.08
N GLY A 128 0.47 10.07 13.38
CA GLY A 128 -0.85 10.19 14.00
C GLY A 128 -1.33 11.64 14.15
N ARG A 129 -0.47 12.63 13.91
CA ARG A 129 -0.77 14.07 14.01
C ARG A 129 -0.22 14.88 12.83
N ASN A 130 1.03 14.64 12.45
CA ASN A 130 1.77 15.40 11.46
C ASN A 130 2.31 14.51 10.35
N TRP A 131 2.45 15.10 9.17
CA TRP A 131 3.11 14.49 8.03
C TRP A 131 4.55 15.00 7.91
N LYS A 132 5.49 14.09 7.63
CA LYS A 132 6.87 14.39 7.24
C LYS A 132 7.15 13.76 5.88
N GLY A 133 7.56 14.57 4.90
CA GLY A 133 7.92 14.10 3.57
C GLY A 133 9.43 13.91 3.40
N TYR A 134 9.82 12.87 2.67
CA TYR A 134 11.16 12.66 2.13
C TYR A 134 11.04 12.55 0.61
N SER A 135 11.56 13.55 -0.10
CA SER A 135 11.62 13.54 -1.57
C SER A 135 12.89 14.24 -2.06
N ASN A 136 13.31 13.95 -3.29
CA ASN A 136 14.42 14.69 -3.93
C ASN A 136 14.15 16.20 -4.14
N SER A 137 12.93 16.68 -3.87
CA SER A 137 12.54 18.08 -3.87
C SER A 137 12.52 18.72 -2.47
N THR A 138 12.65 17.92 -1.40
CA THR A 138 12.82 18.47 -0.04
C THR A 138 14.24 19.01 0.16
N GLU A 139 14.37 20.16 0.83
CA GLU A 139 15.65 20.86 1.10
C GLU A 139 16.56 20.12 2.11
N ASP A 140 16.26 18.87 2.44
CA ASP A 140 17.10 18.08 3.34
C ASP A 140 18.38 17.63 2.63
N THR A 141 19.51 17.76 3.33
CA THR A 141 20.88 17.62 2.80
C THR A 141 21.31 16.18 2.49
N GLY A 142 20.38 15.21 2.58
CA GLY A 142 20.63 13.78 2.43
C GLY A 142 20.16 13.17 1.11
N THR A 143 20.48 11.88 0.91
CA THR A 143 20.05 11.09 -0.26
C THR A 143 18.57 10.74 -0.16
N ASN A 144 17.70 11.69 -0.47
CA ASN A 144 16.26 11.45 -0.39
C ASN A 144 15.75 10.54 -1.52
N PRO A 145 14.74 9.70 -1.23
CA PRO A 145 14.10 8.87 -2.24
C PRO A 145 13.38 9.73 -3.30
N GLY A 146 13.43 9.31 -4.56
CA GLY A 146 12.60 9.85 -5.64
C GLY A 146 11.28 9.08 -5.74
N ASN A 147 10.87 8.71 -6.96
CA ASN A 147 9.72 7.82 -7.17
C ASN A 147 9.94 6.44 -6.51
N ILE A 148 9.15 6.17 -5.46
CA ILE A 148 9.12 4.88 -4.76
C ILE A 148 7.85 4.14 -5.15
N ILE A 149 7.93 2.82 -5.32
CA ILE A 149 6.80 1.99 -5.74
C ILE A 149 6.42 0.91 -4.71
N THR A 150 7.31 0.56 -3.79
CA THR A 150 7.07 -0.43 -2.73
C THR A 150 7.83 -0.05 -1.46
N LEU A 151 7.25 -0.35 -0.31
CA LEU A 151 7.82 -0.15 1.02
C LEU A 151 7.79 -1.45 1.82
N PHE A 152 8.81 -1.68 2.62
CA PHE A 152 8.84 -2.81 3.53
C PHE A 152 9.67 -2.49 4.78
N GLN A 153 9.17 -2.83 5.97
CA GLN A 153 9.98 -2.81 7.20
C GLN A 153 10.51 -4.20 7.49
N ASP A 154 11.83 -4.34 7.64
CA ASP A 154 12.44 -5.60 8.04
C ASP A 154 12.45 -5.83 9.56
N SER A 155 12.87 -7.01 9.99
CA SER A 155 12.96 -7.42 11.39
C SER A 155 14.01 -6.66 12.21
N ARG A 156 14.79 -5.78 11.58
CA ARG A 156 15.74 -4.86 12.22
C ARG A 156 15.26 -3.41 12.21
N ASP A 157 13.96 -3.20 12.01
CA ASP A 157 13.31 -1.91 11.95
C ASP A 157 13.78 -0.98 10.82
N ARG A 158 14.50 -1.50 9.82
CA ARG A 158 14.92 -0.72 8.65
C ARG A 158 13.75 -0.60 7.68
N ILE A 159 13.56 0.59 7.11
CA ILE A 159 12.58 0.79 6.03
C ILE A 159 13.29 0.67 4.69
N TRP A 160 12.90 -0.33 3.93
CA TRP A 160 13.30 -0.55 2.55
C TRP A 160 12.28 0.11 1.62
N ALA A 161 12.78 0.86 0.64
CA ALA A 161 11.96 1.54 -0.36
C ALA A 161 12.47 1.20 -1.76
N GLY A 162 11.68 0.43 -2.49
CA GLY A 162 11.97 0.02 -3.87
C GLY A 162 11.56 1.11 -4.84
N SER A 163 12.45 1.47 -5.77
CA SER A 163 12.17 2.48 -6.79
C SER A 163 11.99 1.89 -8.17
N TRP A 164 11.37 2.68 -9.05
CA TRP A 164 11.28 2.37 -10.47
C TRP A 164 12.44 3.00 -11.25
N GLY A 165 13.65 2.46 -11.07
CA GLY A 165 14.83 2.78 -11.90
C GLY A 165 16.02 3.37 -11.15
N ASN A 166 15.92 3.63 -9.85
CA ASN A 166 17.04 4.13 -9.02
C ASN A 166 17.48 3.11 -7.94
N GLY A 167 17.05 1.84 -8.04
CA GLY A 167 17.39 0.81 -7.08
C GLY A 167 16.59 0.89 -5.78
N VAL A 168 17.26 0.62 -4.67
CA VAL A 168 16.67 0.45 -3.33
C VAL A 168 17.18 1.55 -2.42
N TYR A 169 16.29 2.18 -1.67
CA TYR A 169 16.65 3.09 -0.58
C TYR A 169 16.41 2.38 0.76
N VAL A 170 17.29 2.60 1.73
CA VAL A 170 17.19 2.02 3.07
C VAL A 170 17.27 3.14 4.09
N PHE A 171 16.26 3.23 4.96
CA PHE A 171 16.23 4.16 6.07
C PHE A 171 16.65 3.44 7.35
N ASP A 172 17.68 3.97 8.02
CA ASP A 172 18.24 3.42 9.27
C ASP A 172 17.60 4.00 10.54
N GLY A 173 16.59 4.85 10.40
CA GLY A 173 15.98 5.60 11.50
C GLY A 173 16.37 7.08 11.50
N GLU A 174 17.48 7.43 10.85
CA GLU A 174 17.99 8.81 10.76
C GLU A 174 18.09 9.28 9.31
N LYS A 175 18.69 8.47 8.43
CA LYS A 175 19.02 8.83 7.06
C LYS A 175 18.72 7.73 6.06
N TRP A 176 18.59 8.15 4.82
CA TRP A 176 18.45 7.26 3.67
C TRP A 176 19.82 6.93 3.05
N LYS A 177 20.05 5.65 2.77
CA LYS A 177 21.15 5.15 1.92
C LYS A 177 20.56 4.58 0.63
N ASN A 178 21.17 4.88 -0.52
CA ASN A 178 20.76 4.31 -1.80
C ASN A 178 21.71 3.19 -2.25
N TYR A 179 21.12 2.10 -2.72
CA TYR A 179 21.78 1.02 -3.43
C TYR A 179 21.24 0.96 -4.86
N ASN A 180 22.13 0.84 -5.85
CA ASN A 180 21.82 0.75 -7.26
C ASN A 180 22.91 -0.07 -7.98
N THR A 181 22.74 -0.27 -9.29
CA THR A 181 23.67 -1.08 -10.10
C THR A 181 25.10 -0.57 -10.09
N ASP A 182 25.33 0.72 -9.89
CA ASP A 182 26.68 1.30 -9.85
C ASP A 182 27.41 0.92 -8.55
N ASN A 183 26.69 0.46 -7.54
CA ASN A 183 27.22 -0.06 -6.27
C ASN A 183 26.81 -1.52 -6.00
N GLY A 184 26.57 -2.30 -7.06
CA GLY A 184 26.49 -3.76 -6.99
C GLY A 184 25.08 -4.35 -6.87
N LEU A 185 24.03 -3.52 -6.83
CA LEU A 185 22.65 -4.02 -6.84
C LEU A 185 22.34 -4.74 -8.17
N PRO A 186 21.71 -5.92 -8.18
CA PRO A 186 21.44 -6.66 -9.43
C PRO A 186 20.50 -5.93 -10.41
N SER A 187 19.55 -5.15 -9.90
CA SER A 187 18.55 -4.42 -10.68
C SER A 187 18.15 -3.10 -10.04
N ASN A 188 17.85 -2.08 -10.85
CA ASN A 188 17.34 -0.81 -10.37
C ASN A 188 15.79 -0.71 -10.41
N GLU A 189 15.10 -1.70 -10.99
CA GLU A 189 13.63 -1.72 -11.11
C GLU A 189 13.07 -2.72 -10.07
N ILE A 190 12.71 -2.22 -8.89
CA ILE A 190 12.30 -3.01 -7.73
C ILE A 190 10.80 -2.99 -7.58
N MET A 191 10.14 -4.13 -7.76
CA MET A 191 8.69 -4.24 -7.85
C MET A 191 8.01 -4.51 -6.51
N ASP A 192 8.64 -5.30 -5.64
CA ASP A 192 8.11 -5.68 -4.33
C ASP A 192 9.26 -6.09 -3.40
N ILE A 193 9.04 -6.01 -2.09
CA ILE A 193 10.03 -6.32 -1.06
C ILE A 193 9.37 -7.10 0.08
N ILE A 194 9.99 -8.20 0.51
CA ILE A 194 9.52 -8.98 1.66
C ILE A 194 10.67 -9.63 2.42
N GLU A 195 10.51 -9.83 3.72
CA GLU A 195 11.39 -10.71 4.50
C GLU A 195 10.82 -12.11 4.62
N PHE A 196 11.64 -13.09 4.21
CA PHE A 196 11.37 -14.51 4.30
C PHE A 196 12.68 -15.27 4.58
N ASP A 197 12.67 -16.12 5.61
CA ASP A 197 13.80 -17.00 5.96
C ASP A 197 15.11 -16.22 6.25
N ASN A 198 15.03 -15.21 7.12
CA ASN A 198 16.13 -14.30 7.48
C ASN A 198 16.79 -13.59 6.27
N LYS A 199 16.05 -13.46 5.17
CA LYS A 199 16.49 -12.78 3.95
C LYS A 199 15.46 -11.73 3.57
N VAL A 200 15.94 -10.56 3.18
CA VAL A 200 15.13 -9.55 2.51
C VAL A 200 15.19 -9.84 1.02
N TRP A 201 14.05 -10.18 0.44
CA TRP A 201 13.85 -10.51 -0.96
C TRP A 201 13.32 -9.29 -1.71
N PHE A 202 13.81 -9.11 -2.93
CA PHE A 202 13.46 -8.02 -3.83
C PHE A 202 13.00 -8.63 -5.15
N ALA A 203 11.73 -8.40 -5.50
CA ALA A 203 11.22 -8.71 -6.83
C ALA A 203 11.67 -7.64 -7.81
N THR A 204 11.97 -8.04 -9.05
CA THR A 204 12.39 -7.10 -10.09
C THR A 204 11.55 -7.23 -11.34
N LYS A 205 11.50 -6.16 -12.12
CA LYS A 205 10.66 -6.10 -13.31
C LYS A 205 11.08 -7.07 -14.42
N GLN A 206 12.35 -7.45 -14.53
CA GLN A 206 12.87 -8.29 -15.65
C GLN A 206 14.04 -9.20 -15.29
N LYS A 207 14.63 -9.12 -14.09
CA LYS A 207 15.87 -9.82 -13.73
C LYS A 207 15.66 -10.87 -12.64
N GLY A 208 14.44 -11.38 -12.51
CA GLY A 208 14.07 -12.30 -11.45
C GLY A 208 13.93 -11.61 -10.10
N ALA A 209 14.31 -12.31 -9.04
CA ALA A 209 14.44 -11.77 -7.70
C ALA A 209 15.91 -11.72 -7.31
N PHE A 210 16.22 -10.96 -6.27
CA PHE A 210 17.45 -11.14 -5.52
C PHE A 210 17.17 -10.99 -4.04
N TYR A 211 18.09 -11.45 -3.20
CA TYR A 211 17.97 -11.27 -1.76
C TYR A 211 19.31 -10.94 -1.10
N ILE A 212 19.21 -10.42 0.11
CA ILE A 212 20.31 -10.25 1.05
C ILE A 212 19.92 -10.88 2.39
N THR A 213 20.85 -11.50 3.09
CA THR A 213 20.61 -11.93 4.47
C THR A 213 20.41 -10.69 5.34
N VAL A 214 19.45 -10.71 6.26
CA VAL A 214 19.12 -9.56 7.13
C VAL A 214 20.37 -9.05 7.88
N ASP A 215 21.25 -9.97 8.26
CA ASP A 215 22.49 -9.72 8.99
C ASP A 215 23.68 -9.27 8.14
N ASP A 216 23.58 -9.39 6.83
CA ASP A 216 24.65 -9.12 5.89
C ASP A 216 24.51 -7.71 5.30
N ASN A 217 25.64 -7.13 4.90
CA ASN A 217 25.70 -5.87 4.21
C ASN A 217 26.37 -6.13 2.86
N GLU A 218 25.57 -6.09 1.79
CA GLU A 218 26.00 -5.96 0.39
C GLU A 218 26.35 -7.26 -0.37
N ASN A 219 26.01 -8.44 0.16
CA ASN A 219 26.06 -9.70 -0.60
C ASN A 219 24.69 -10.06 -1.21
N TRP A 220 24.46 -9.58 -2.44
CA TRP A 220 23.23 -9.84 -3.19
C TRP A 220 23.27 -11.20 -3.90
N VAL A 221 22.26 -12.04 -3.67
CA VAL A 221 22.12 -13.34 -4.34
C VAL A 221 20.95 -13.30 -5.32
N VAL A 222 21.22 -13.61 -6.59
CA VAL A 222 20.22 -13.56 -7.68
C VAL A 222 19.49 -14.90 -7.80
N VAL A 223 18.17 -14.83 -7.96
CA VAL A 223 17.26 -15.94 -8.21
C VAL A 223 16.46 -15.64 -9.47
N ASP A 224 16.82 -16.30 -10.56
CA ASP A 224 16.23 -16.11 -11.89
C ASP A 224 15.89 -17.45 -12.55
N GLU A 225 15.35 -17.42 -13.77
CA GLU A 225 15.02 -18.62 -14.57
C GLU A 225 16.23 -19.53 -14.88
N HIS A 226 17.46 -19.03 -14.79
CA HIS A 226 18.68 -19.80 -15.06
C HIS A 226 19.30 -20.37 -13.78
N SER A 227 19.23 -19.65 -12.67
CA SER A 227 19.77 -20.05 -11.38
C SER A 227 18.79 -20.84 -10.52
N SER A 228 17.51 -20.88 -10.90
CA SER A 228 16.44 -21.49 -10.10
C SER A 228 15.31 -22.06 -10.95
N ASN A 229 14.28 -22.59 -10.28
CA ASN A 229 13.02 -23.02 -10.92
C ASN A 229 11.96 -21.91 -10.93
N LEU A 230 12.37 -20.65 -11.02
CA LEU A 230 11.46 -19.54 -11.31
C LEU A 230 10.79 -19.75 -12.68
N ILE A 231 9.52 -19.40 -12.80
CA ILE A 231 8.75 -19.55 -14.05
C ILE A 231 8.98 -18.38 -15.01
N ASN A 232 9.24 -17.19 -14.48
CA ASN A 232 9.43 -15.98 -15.26
C ASN A 232 10.20 -14.91 -14.47
N ASN A 233 11.15 -14.23 -15.11
CA ASN A 233 11.98 -13.20 -14.51
C ASN A 233 11.28 -11.85 -14.25
N SER A 234 10.07 -11.65 -14.76
CA SER A 234 9.29 -10.43 -14.54
C SER A 234 8.35 -10.62 -13.35
N ILE A 235 8.83 -10.27 -12.16
CA ILE A 235 8.14 -10.49 -10.89
C ILE A 235 7.46 -9.20 -10.44
N CYS A 236 6.16 -9.24 -10.19
CA CYS A 236 5.37 -8.09 -9.75
C CYS A 236 5.10 -8.08 -8.25
N SER A 237 4.99 -9.26 -7.62
CA SER A 237 4.60 -9.36 -6.23
C SER A 237 5.19 -10.60 -5.57
N LEU A 238 5.53 -10.45 -4.29
CA LEU A 238 5.98 -11.49 -3.39
C LEU A 238 4.98 -11.65 -2.27
N ALA A 239 4.75 -12.89 -1.84
CA ALA A 239 3.98 -13.15 -0.63
C ALA A 239 4.54 -14.34 0.13
N LYS A 240 4.59 -14.24 1.46
CA LYS A 240 4.88 -15.39 2.31
C LYS A 240 3.60 -16.00 2.82
N ASP A 241 3.54 -17.32 2.78
CA ASP A 241 2.48 -18.10 3.35
C ASP A 241 3.01 -18.88 4.55
N ASN A 242 2.29 -18.79 5.67
CA ASN A 242 2.63 -19.47 6.91
C ASN A 242 2.05 -20.89 6.98
N MET A 243 1.07 -21.25 6.14
CA MET A 243 0.49 -22.61 6.14
C MET A 243 1.55 -23.65 5.75
N ASP A 244 2.26 -23.38 4.65
CA ASP A 244 3.28 -24.27 4.10
C ASP A 244 4.73 -23.73 4.23
N ASN A 245 4.92 -22.58 4.88
CA ASN A 245 6.20 -21.85 4.93
C ASN A 245 6.82 -21.64 3.53
N ARG A 246 6.04 -21.04 2.63
CA ARG A 246 6.44 -20.81 1.24
C ARG A 246 6.57 -19.32 0.92
N LEU A 247 7.47 -19.02 0.01
CA LEU A 247 7.55 -17.75 -0.68
C LEU A 247 6.93 -17.92 -2.08
N TRP A 248 5.95 -17.08 -2.39
CA TRP A 248 5.25 -17.01 -3.65
C TRP A 248 5.80 -15.86 -4.50
N PHE A 249 5.93 -16.09 -5.81
CA PHE A 249 6.38 -15.14 -6.81
C PHE A 249 5.27 -14.96 -7.85
N GLY A 250 4.60 -13.82 -7.84
CA GLY A 250 3.65 -13.42 -8.87
C GLY A 250 4.39 -12.81 -10.04
N THR A 251 4.26 -13.43 -11.21
CA THR A 251 5.05 -13.07 -12.40
C THR A 251 4.16 -12.77 -13.60
N TRP A 252 4.76 -12.29 -14.69
CA TRP A 252 4.06 -12.13 -15.98
C TRP A 252 3.84 -13.46 -16.73
N GLY A 253 4.38 -14.57 -16.22
CA GLY A 253 4.26 -15.91 -16.81
C GLY A 253 3.49 -16.92 -15.95
N GLY A 254 2.79 -16.46 -14.92
CA GLY A 254 2.12 -17.28 -13.91
C GLY A 254 2.74 -17.10 -12.52
N VAL A 255 2.73 -18.16 -11.72
CA VAL A 255 3.20 -18.13 -10.33
C VAL A 255 4.26 -19.20 -10.11
N SER A 256 5.33 -18.82 -9.40
CA SER A 256 6.24 -19.77 -8.77
C SER A 256 6.06 -19.74 -7.27
N SER A 257 6.31 -20.86 -6.59
CA SER A 257 6.47 -20.89 -5.14
C SER A 257 7.70 -21.71 -4.76
N VAL A 258 8.35 -21.35 -3.67
CA VAL A 258 9.47 -22.09 -3.10
C VAL A 258 9.26 -22.28 -1.59
N SER A 259 9.46 -23.51 -1.11
CA SER A 259 9.47 -23.80 0.33
C SER A 259 10.85 -23.54 0.95
N LYS A 260 10.94 -23.55 2.28
CA LYS A 260 12.24 -23.46 2.98
C LYS A 260 13.22 -24.59 2.66
N THR A 261 12.74 -25.73 2.15
CA THR A 261 13.58 -26.86 1.73
C THR A 261 13.89 -26.82 0.23
N ASP A 262 13.79 -25.66 -0.40
CA ASP A 262 14.07 -25.41 -1.83
C ASP A 262 13.23 -26.26 -2.81
N LYS A 263 12.04 -26.70 -2.37
CA LYS A 263 11.06 -27.34 -3.25
C LYS A 263 10.29 -26.26 -4.01
N TRP A 264 10.47 -26.22 -5.33
CA TRP A 264 9.80 -25.29 -6.23
C TRP A 264 8.54 -25.88 -6.86
N GLU A 265 7.50 -25.06 -7.00
CA GLU A 265 6.27 -25.39 -7.72
C GLU A 265 5.87 -24.25 -8.66
N LYS A 266 5.26 -24.60 -9.80
CA LYS A 266 4.87 -23.67 -10.87
C LYS A 266 3.38 -23.79 -11.14
N PHE A 267 2.69 -22.67 -11.27
CA PHE A 267 1.26 -22.60 -11.52
C PHE A 267 0.98 -21.67 -12.71
N THR A 268 0.13 -22.12 -13.61
CA THR A 268 -0.29 -21.39 -14.82
C THR A 268 -1.82 -21.42 -14.91
N THR A 269 -2.39 -20.96 -16.04
CA THR A 269 -3.82 -21.11 -16.33
C THR A 269 -4.23 -22.56 -16.60
N PHE A 270 -3.27 -23.48 -16.80
CA PHE A 270 -3.55 -24.89 -17.02
C PHE A 270 -4.28 -25.51 -15.81
N GLY A 271 -5.33 -26.29 -16.09
CA GLY A 271 -6.18 -26.89 -15.06
C GLY A 271 -7.05 -25.89 -14.30
N ASN A 272 -7.29 -24.69 -14.86
CA ASN A 272 -8.08 -23.61 -14.24
C ASN A 272 -7.53 -23.13 -12.89
N LYS A 273 -6.22 -23.28 -12.67
CA LYS A 273 -5.60 -22.83 -11.42
C LYS A 273 -5.56 -21.32 -11.34
N LEU A 274 -5.05 -20.63 -12.36
CA LEU A 274 -5.00 -19.16 -12.39
C LEU A 274 -6.00 -18.57 -13.40
N ALA A 275 -6.58 -17.43 -13.04
CA ALA A 275 -7.46 -16.64 -13.93
C ALA A 275 -6.71 -16.11 -15.17
N ASP A 276 -5.43 -15.76 -15.01
CA ASP A 276 -4.56 -15.29 -16.07
C ASP A 276 -3.08 -15.53 -15.73
N LEU A 277 -2.19 -15.44 -16.72
CA LEU A 277 -0.75 -15.56 -16.50
C LEU A 277 -0.13 -14.27 -15.91
N PHE A 278 -0.72 -13.11 -16.14
CA PHE A 278 -0.21 -11.84 -15.64
C PHE A 278 -0.66 -11.61 -14.19
N VAL A 279 0.10 -12.17 -13.24
CA VAL A 279 -0.17 -12.01 -11.81
C VAL A 279 0.43 -10.70 -11.31
N ARG A 280 -0.45 -9.78 -10.88
CA ARG A 280 -0.09 -8.43 -10.42
C ARG A 280 0.21 -8.36 -8.95
N VAL A 281 -0.59 -9.05 -8.15
CA VAL A 281 -0.53 -9.02 -6.69
C VAL A 281 -0.81 -10.40 -6.13
N ILE A 282 -0.02 -10.80 -5.13
CA ILE A 282 -0.32 -11.96 -4.31
C ILE A 282 -0.54 -11.48 -2.88
N LYS A 283 -1.60 -11.97 -2.24
CA LYS A 283 -1.82 -11.76 -0.82
C LYS A 283 -2.13 -13.08 -0.14
N THR A 284 -1.75 -13.20 1.12
CA THR A 284 -2.08 -14.34 1.99
C THR A 284 -2.78 -13.82 3.24
N ASP A 285 -3.67 -14.62 3.81
CA ASP A 285 -4.25 -14.38 5.14
C ASP A 285 -3.96 -15.49 6.14
N GLY A 286 -3.15 -16.47 5.76
CA GLY A 286 -2.81 -17.64 6.55
C GLY A 286 -3.79 -18.80 6.41
N GLU A 287 -4.87 -18.64 5.64
CA GLU A 287 -5.83 -19.69 5.27
C GLU A 287 -5.95 -19.84 3.76
N ASN A 288 -5.80 -18.73 3.02
CA ASN A 288 -5.92 -18.66 1.58
C ASN A 288 -4.77 -17.86 0.97
N VAL A 289 -4.48 -18.18 -0.29
CA VAL A 289 -3.64 -17.38 -1.18
C VAL A 289 -4.51 -16.74 -2.27
N TYR A 290 -4.42 -15.42 -2.39
CA TYR A 290 -5.18 -14.62 -3.33
C TYR A 290 -4.24 -14.13 -4.43
N PHE A 291 -4.57 -14.43 -5.69
CA PHE A 291 -3.82 -14.02 -6.87
C PHE A 291 -4.66 -13.02 -7.67
N GLY A 292 -4.29 -11.75 -7.63
CA GLY A 292 -4.89 -10.71 -8.47
C GLY A 292 -4.22 -10.67 -9.84
N THR A 293 -5.01 -10.73 -10.90
CA THR A 293 -4.51 -10.78 -12.29
C THR A 293 -5.15 -9.71 -13.18
N ASP A 294 -4.80 -9.68 -14.47
CA ASP A 294 -5.49 -8.84 -15.47
C ASP A 294 -6.86 -9.40 -15.92
N LYS A 295 -7.22 -10.64 -15.53
CA LYS A 295 -8.51 -11.27 -15.89
C LYS A 295 -9.29 -11.82 -14.69
N GLY A 296 -9.17 -11.17 -13.54
CA GLY A 296 -9.89 -11.48 -12.32
C GLY A 296 -8.97 -11.88 -11.17
N MET A 297 -9.58 -12.34 -10.09
CA MET A 297 -8.89 -12.81 -8.89
C MET A 297 -9.08 -14.31 -8.73
N THR A 298 -8.01 -15.02 -8.41
CA THR A 298 -8.05 -16.43 -8.04
C THR A 298 -7.78 -16.59 -6.55
N ILE A 299 -8.52 -17.47 -5.88
CA ILE A 299 -8.36 -17.85 -4.47
C ILE A 299 -7.94 -19.33 -4.42
N TYR A 300 -6.90 -19.63 -3.66
CA TYR A 300 -6.42 -20.97 -3.38
C TYR A 300 -6.47 -21.25 -1.88
N ASP A 301 -7.21 -22.27 -1.47
CA ASP A 301 -7.43 -22.65 -0.06
C ASP A 301 -6.48 -23.77 0.43
N GLY A 302 -5.47 -24.12 -0.38
CA GLY A 302 -4.59 -25.27 -0.14
C GLY A 302 -4.95 -26.51 -0.97
N GLU A 303 -6.19 -26.62 -1.44
CA GLU A 303 -6.68 -27.76 -2.23
C GLU A 303 -7.36 -27.32 -3.53
N ASN A 304 -8.27 -26.36 -3.44
CA ASN A 304 -9.17 -25.90 -4.48
C ASN A 304 -8.80 -24.51 -4.97
N TRP A 305 -9.10 -24.27 -6.25
CA TRP A 305 -8.88 -23.00 -6.93
C TRP A 305 -10.24 -22.43 -7.35
N LYS A 306 -10.55 -21.21 -6.89
CA LYS A 306 -11.78 -20.50 -7.23
C LYS A 306 -11.44 -19.16 -7.88
N THR A 307 -12.07 -18.85 -9.01
CA THR A 307 -11.86 -17.58 -9.71
C THR A 307 -13.11 -16.71 -9.64
N ILE A 308 -12.89 -15.40 -9.45
CA ILE A 308 -13.93 -14.36 -9.42
C ILE A 308 -13.58 -13.30 -10.47
N THR A 309 -14.56 -12.95 -11.31
CA THR A 309 -14.43 -12.05 -12.46
C THR A 309 -15.57 -11.02 -12.49
N THR A 310 -15.60 -10.19 -13.53
CA THR A 310 -16.71 -9.31 -13.87
C THR A 310 -18.03 -10.06 -14.09
N LYS A 311 -17.99 -11.34 -14.47
CA LYS A 311 -19.18 -12.20 -14.57
C LYS A 311 -19.81 -12.50 -13.21
N ASP A 312 -18.99 -12.46 -12.16
CA ASP A 312 -19.39 -12.72 -10.77
C ASP A 312 -19.74 -11.43 -10.01
N GLY A 313 -19.57 -10.26 -10.66
CA GLY A 313 -19.99 -8.97 -10.13
C GLY A 313 -18.87 -7.96 -9.90
N LEU A 314 -17.59 -8.34 -10.10
CA LEU A 314 -16.49 -7.37 -9.99
C LEU A 314 -16.68 -6.20 -10.97
N PRO A 315 -16.34 -4.95 -10.59
CA PRO A 315 -16.45 -3.81 -11.49
C PRO A 315 -15.42 -3.88 -12.63
N SER A 316 -14.29 -4.55 -12.39
CA SER A 316 -13.23 -4.79 -13.35
C SER A 316 -12.53 -6.10 -13.06
N ASP A 317 -12.02 -6.74 -14.12
CA ASP A 317 -11.17 -7.93 -14.02
C ASP A 317 -9.72 -7.57 -13.68
N LYS A 318 -9.32 -6.31 -13.83
CA LYS A 318 -7.96 -5.86 -13.53
C LYS A 318 -7.78 -5.63 -12.03
N ILE A 319 -7.12 -6.57 -11.37
CA ILE A 319 -6.88 -6.52 -9.92
C ILE A 319 -5.53 -5.87 -9.65
N LEU A 320 -5.54 -4.76 -8.92
CA LEU A 320 -4.37 -3.94 -8.65
C LEU A 320 -3.82 -4.15 -7.23
N SER A 321 -4.69 -4.39 -6.26
CA SER A 321 -4.31 -4.59 -4.86
C SER A 321 -5.31 -5.49 -4.15
N ILE A 322 -4.86 -6.21 -3.12
CA ILE A 322 -5.68 -7.09 -2.31
C ILE A 322 -5.26 -6.92 -0.84
N ALA A 323 -6.24 -6.79 0.05
CA ALA A 323 -6.03 -6.88 1.48
C ALA A 323 -7.15 -7.69 2.15
N THR A 324 -6.86 -8.26 3.31
CA THR A 324 -7.82 -9.05 4.07
C THR A 324 -7.98 -8.49 5.48
N THR A 325 -9.24 -8.32 5.85
CA THR A 325 -9.67 -8.04 7.22
C THR A 325 -10.12 -9.35 7.87
N LYS A 326 -10.61 -9.30 9.10
CA LYS A 326 -11.17 -10.49 9.76
C LYS A 326 -12.31 -11.12 8.97
N ASN A 327 -13.20 -10.30 8.40
CA ASN A 327 -14.45 -10.77 7.79
C ASN A 327 -14.50 -10.61 6.27
N ASP A 328 -13.69 -9.71 5.71
CA ASP A 328 -13.80 -9.30 4.32
C ASP A 328 -12.47 -9.38 3.58
N ILE A 329 -12.57 -9.60 2.27
CA ILE A 329 -11.53 -9.40 1.28
C ILE A 329 -11.78 -8.04 0.62
N TRP A 330 -10.77 -7.18 0.62
CA TRP A 330 -10.78 -5.88 -0.03
C TRP A 330 -9.95 -5.95 -1.30
N ILE A 331 -10.59 -5.64 -2.43
CA ILE A 331 -10.02 -5.80 -3.78
C ILE A 331 -9.98 -4.44 -4.45
N GLY A 332 -8.77 -3.95 -4.72
CA GLY A 332 -8.54 -2.74 -5.49
C GLY A 332 -8.50 -3.05 -6.98
N THR A 333 -9.24 -2.27 -7.77
CA THR A 333 -9.28 -2.41 -9.23
C THR A 333 -8.95 -1.07 -9.91
N ASP A 334 -8.96 -1.03 -11.23
CA ASP A 334 -8.93 0.22 -12.02
C ASP A 334 -10.32 0.90 -12.14
N LYS A 335 -11.35 0.36 -11.49
CA LYS A 335 -12.73 0.88 -11.49
C LYS A 335 -13.32 1.03 -10.08
N GLY A 336 -12.48 1.05 -9.06
CA GLY A 336 -12.85 1.26 -7.68
C GLY A 336 -12.44 0.12 -6.74
N LEU A 337 -12.87 0.25 -5.50
CA LEU A 337 -12.62 -0.68 -4.40
C LEU A 337 -13.83 -1.60 -4.23
N VAL A 338 -13.56 -2.89 -4.02
CA VAL A 338 -14.58 -3.90 -3.74
C VAL A 338 -14.36 -4.46 -2.34
N GLN A 339 -15.44 -4.58 -1.58
CA GLN A 339 -15.51 -5.36 -0.35
C GLN A 339 -16.28 -6.65 -0.67
N LEU A 340 -15.64 -7.78 -0.46
CA LEU A 340 -16.21 -9.12 -0.64
C LEU A 340 -16.22 -9.80 0.73
N VAL A 341 -17.41 -10.19 1.19
CA VAL A 341 -17.56 -10.91 2.46
C VAL A 341 -17.03 -12.34 2.29
N LYS A 342 -16.24 -12.81 3.26
CA LYS A 342 -15.66 -14.17 3.24
C LYS A 342 -16.70 -15.28 3.38
#